data_AF-A0A2V8I5P1-F1
#
_entry.id   AF-A0A2V8I5P1-F1
#
_cell.length_a   1.000
_cell.length_b   1.000
_cell.length_c   1.000
_cell.angle_alpha   90.00
_cell.angle_beta   90.00
_cell.angle_gamma   90.00
#
_symmetry.space_group_name_H-M   'P 1'
#
loop_
_entity.id
_entity.type
_entity.pdbx_description
1 polymer ?
#
loop_
_entity_poly.entity_id
_entity_poly.type
_entity_poly.pdbx_seq_one_letter_code
_entity_poly.pdbx_strand_id
1 'polypeptide(L)'
;YHYRVDATEVVDPARTDVLESSGSPTFTLVTCYPFHWIGPAPKRFIVRGHLIRAHTAGSRACAERSGGADGVVSSAEMLHSN
;
A
#
# COMPACT_ATOMS: atom_id res chain seq x y z
N TYR A 1 -4.31 7.18 8.17
CA TYR A 1 -3.23 6.65 7.31
C TYR A 1 -3.00 7.64 6.19
N HIS A 2 -1.74 7.95 5.86
CA HIS A 2 -1.38 8.82 4.74
C HIS A 2 -0.56 8.04 3.72
N TYR A 3 -0.95 8.10 2.46
CA TYR A 3 -0.28 7.43 1.35
C TYR A 3 0.19 8.45 0.30
N ARG A 4 1.24 8.11 -0.43
CA ARG A 4 1.73 8.87 -1.58
C ARG A 4 1.60 8.01 -2.84
N VAL A 5 1.14 8.62 -3.93
CA VAL A 5 1.10 7.99 -5.25
C VAL A 5 2.51 8.01 -5.84
N ASP A 6 2.96 6.85 -6.31
CA ASP A 6 4.27 6.68 -6.94
C ASP A 6 4.16 6.62 -8.47
N ALA A 7 3.16 5.88 -8.95
CA ALA A 7 3.02 5.59 -10.37
C ALA A 7 1.56 5.41 -10.78
N THR A 8 1.30 5.69 -12.05
CA THR A 8 0.04 5.40 -12.72
C THR A 8 0.32 4.71 -14.05
N GLU A 9 -0.50 3.72 -14.39
CA GLU A 9 -0.39 2.98 -15.65
C GLU A 9 -1.77 2.65 -16.23
N VAL A 10 -1.85 2.52 -17.55
CA VAL A 10 -3.04 2.03 -18.24
C VAL A 10 -2.74 0.65 -18.79
N VAL A 11 -3.49 -0.35 -18.35
CA VAL A 11 -3.26 -1.76 -18.68
C VAL A 11 -4.49 -2.38 -19.35
N ASP A 12 -4.27 -3.53 -19.98
CA ASP A 12 -5.35 -4.40 -20.46
C ASP A 12 -6.07 -5.06 -19.26
N PRO A 13 -7.40 -5.25 -19.30
CA PRO A 13 -8.15 -5.89 -18.22
C PRO A 13 -7.72 -7.33 -17.89
N ALA A 14 -7.05 -8.05 -18.80
CA ALA A 14 -6.56 -9.39 -18.54
C ALA A 14 -5.26 -9.42 -17.70
N ARG A 15 -4.63 -8.27 -17.46
CA ARG A 15 -3.35 -8.16 -16.78
C ARG A 15 -3.55 -8.24 -15.25
N THR A 16 -3.23 -9.39 -14.64
CA THR A 16 -3.42 -9.67 -13.20
C THR A 16 -2.17 -9.44 -12.33
N ASP A 17 -1.00 -9.29 -12.96
CA ASP A 17 0.29 -8.94 -12.33
C ASP A 17 0.23 -7.62 -11.55
N VAL A 18 -0.77 -6.77 -11.84
CA VAL A 18 -0.99 -5.52 -11.12
C VAL A 18 -1.41 -5.70 -9.66
N LEU A 19 -1.88 -6.89 -9.29
CA LEU A 19 -2.36 -7.20 -7.94
C LEU A 19 -1.34 -7.95 -7.08
N GLU A 20 -0.13 -8.22 -7.57
CA GLU A 20 0.88 -8.90 -6.77
C GLU A 20 1.21 -8.10 -5.50
N SER A 21 1.23 -8.81 -4.37
CA SER A 21 1.50 -8.22 -3.07
C SER A 21 2.94 -7.74 -3.01
N SER A 22 3.15 -6.45 -2.76
CA SER A 22 4.48 -5.96 -2.39
C SER A 22 4.73 -6.27 -0.92
N GLY A 23 5.97 -6.61 -0.55
CA GLY A 23 6.38 -6.84 0.84
C GLY A 23 6.37 -5.59 1.73
N SER A 24 5.72 -4.51 1.29
CA SER A 24 5.63 -3.23 1.98
C SER A 24 4.19 -2.74 1.97
N PRO A 25 3.77 -1.89 2.92
CA PRO A 25 2.41 -1.38 2.98
C PRO A 25 2.10 -0.43 1.80
N THR A 26 1.66 -1.02 0.70
CA THR A 26 1.30 -0.35 -0.55
C THR A 26 -0.18 -0.53 -0.87
N PHE A 27 -0.76 0.41 -1.59
CA PHE A 27 -2.10 0.27 -2.16
C PHE A 27 -2.03 0.21 -3.69
N THR A 28 -2.95 -0.57 -4.26
CA THR A 28 -3.21 -0.62 -5.71
C THR A 28 -4.68 -0.27 -5.92
N LEU A 29 -4.95 0.86 -6.58
CA LEU A 29 -6.29 1.25 -6.98
C LEU A 29 -6.50 0.91 -8.46
N VAL A 30 -7.58 0.19 -8.76
CA VAL A 30 -7.95 -0.22 -10.12
C VAL A 30 -9.28 0.43 -10.50
N THR A 31 -9.32 1.08 -11.65
CA THR A 31 -10.56 1.66 -12.19
C THR A 31 -10.66 1.48 -13.71
N CYS A 32 -11.84 1.71 -14.28
CA CYS A 32 -12.08 1.61 -15.72
C CYS A 32 -11.46 2.79 -16.47
N TYR A 33 -10.96 2.54 -17.68
CA TYR A 33 -10.48 3.58 -18.59
C TYR A 33 -10.98 3.31 -20.02
N PRO A 34 -11.41 4.36 -20.77
CA PRO A 34 -11.43 5.78 -20.39
C PRO A 34 -12.59 6.14 -19.44
N PHE A 35 -12.44 7.23 -18.69
CA PHE A 35 -13.33 7.61 -17.57
C PHE A 35 -14.79 7.92 -17.96
N HIS A 36 -15.03 8.22 -19.24
CA HIS A 36 -16.34 8.56 -19.78
C HIS A 36 -17.03 7.36 -20.48
N TRP A 37 -16.52 6.15 -20.29
CA TRP A 37 -17.05 4.96 -20.96
C TRP A 37 -18.16 4.30 -20.15
N ILE A 38 -19.28 4.00 -20.81
CA ILE A 38 -20.42 3.30 -20.22
C ILE A 38 -20.52 1.93 -20.91
N GLY A 39 -20.13 0.87 -20.19
CA GLY A 39 -20.03 -0.49 -20.71
C GLY A 39 -18.72 -1.17 -20.28
N PRO A 40 -18.39 -2.35 -20.82
CA PRO A 40 -17.12 -3.02 -20.55
C PRO A 40 -15.96 -2.14 -21.05
N ALA A 41 -15.31 -1.44 -20.12
CA ALA A 41 -14.19 -0.59 -20.47
C ALA A 41 -13.02 -1.46 -20.97
N PRO A 42 -12.44 -1.15 -22.14
CA PRO A 42 -11.42 -1.99 -22.76
C PRO A 42 -10.07 -1.92 -22.04
N LYS A 43 -9.90 -0.97 -21.12
CA LYS A 43 -8.65 -0.79 -20.35
C LYS A 43 -8.95 -0.56 -18.87
N ARG A 44 -7.90 -0.70 -18.07
CA ARG A 44 -7.89 -0.39 -16.64
C ARG A 44 -6.84 0.67 -16.36
N PHE A 45 -7.18 1.64 -15.51
CA PHE A 45 -6.24 2.60 -14.96
C PHE A 45 -5.82 2.12 -13.57
N ILE A 46 -4.51 1.96 -13.39
CA ILE A 46 -3.92 1.46 -12.15
C ILE A 46 -3.16 2.61 -11.50
N VAL A 47 -3.37 2.79 -10.20
CA VAL A 47 -2.61 3.72 -9.37
C VAL A 47 -1.92 2.92 -8.29
N ARG A 48 -0.61 3.11 -8.17
CA ARG A 48 0.21 2.50 -7.13
C ARG A 48 0.75 3.56 -6.20
N GLY A 49 0.79 3.24 -4.92
CA GLY A 49 1.40 4.12 -3.93
C GLY A 49 1.76 3.41 -2.64
N HIS A 50 2.67 4.01 -1.88
CA HIS A 50 3.15 3.49 -0.60
C HIS A 50 2.67 4.34 0.58
N LEU A 51 2.63 3.71 1.75
CA LEU A 51 2.30 4.36 3.01
C LEU A 51 3.42 5.30 3.44
N ILE A 52 3.08 6.57 3.70
CA ILE A 52 3.97 7.57 4.28
C ILE A 52 3.84 7.61 5.80
N ARG A 53 2.60 7.43 6.30
CA ARG A 53 2.34 7.46 7.75
C ARG A 53 1.18 6.55 8.11
N ALA A 54 1.46 5.51 8.88
CA ALA A 54 0.43 4.81 9.63
C ALA A 54 -0.18 5.78 10.64
N HIS A 55 -1.51 5.89 10.66
CA HIS A 55 -2.15 6.56 11.79
C HIS A 55 -2.59 5.44 12.71
N THR A 56 -1.88 5.28 13.82
CA THR A 56 -2.27 4.32 14.85
C THR A 56 -3.62 4.77 15.39
N ALA A 57 -4.69 4.15 14.92
CA ALA A 57 -6.00 4.30 15.52
C ALA A 57 -5.93 3.56 16.85
N GLY A 58 -5.83 4.33 17.94
CA GLY A 58 -6.01 3.92 19.33
C GLY A 58 -5.65 2.47 19.65
N SER A 59 -4.47 2.27 20.23
CA SER A 59 -4.16 1.08 21.00
C SER A 59 -5.20 0.91 22.13
N ARG A 60 -6.25 0.17 21.87
CA ARG A 60 -6.91 -0.65 22.87
C ARG A 60 -7.03 -2.05 22.30
N ALA A 61 -6.28 -2.93 22.93
CA ALA A 61 -6.15 -4.32 22.61
C ALA A 61 -7.52 -5.01 22.45
N CYS A 62 -7.62 -5.85 21.43
CA CYS A 62 -7.91 -7.25 21.65
C CYS A 62 -7.11 -8.04 20.62
N ALA A 63 -6.29 -8.96 21.12
CA ALA A 63 -5.28 -9.69 20.37
C ALA A 63 -5.91 -10.80 19.52
N GLU A 64 -5.67 -10.79 18.22
CA GLU A 64 -5.76 -11.99 17.40
C GLU A 64 -4.45 -12.20 16.63
N ARG A 65 -3.84 -13.35 16.89
CA ARG A 65 -2.56 -13.80 16.37
C ARG A 65 -2.66 -14.04 14.87
N SER A 66 -1.77 -13.40 14.11
CA SER A 66 -1.19 -13.87 12.84
C SER A 66 -0.24 -12.76 12.39
N GLY A 67 1.06 -12.81 12.66
CA GLY A 67 1.99 -13.76 12.05
C GLY A 67 2.57 -13.11 10.79
N GLY A 68 3.76 -12.53 10.90
CA GLY A 68 4.51 -12.01 9.75
C GLY A 68 5.41 -10.84 10.13
N ALA A 69 6.71 -10.97 9.87
CA ALA A 69 7.79 -10.17 10.43
C ALA A 69 7.83 -8.73 9.90
N ASP A 70 7.96 -7.76 10.82
CA ASP A 70 8.58 -6.46 10.54
C ASP A 70 9.64 -6.20 11.62
N GLY A 71 10.74 -6.92 11.50
CA GLY A 71 11.97 -6.61 12.19
C GLY A 71 12.76 -5.59 11.39
N VAL A 72 12.86 -4.37 11.88
CA VAL A 72 14.07 -3.57 11.70
C VAL A 72 14.42 -2.87 13.01
N VAL A 73 15.55 -3.31 13.53
CA VAL A 73 16.31 -2.78 14.66
C VAL A 73 17.13 -1.57 14.22
N SER A 74 17.63 -0.85 15.24
CA SER A 74 18.73 0.12 15.24
C SER A 74 18.26 1.58 15.22
N SER A 75 18.36 2.29 16.35
CA SER A 75 19.69 2.65 16.85
C SER A 75 19.82 2.47 18.37
N ALA A 76 20.63 1.49 18.78
CA ALA A 76 21.56 1.74 19.89
C ALA A 76 22.61 2.73 19.34
N GLU A 77 23.01 3.79 20.04
CA GLU A 77 23.93 3.78 21.18
C GLU A 77 23.98 5.22 21.77
N MET A 78 23.86 5.40 23.10
CA MET A 78 24.96 5.77 24.05
C MET A 78 25.56 7.19 23.81
N LEU A 79 25.71 8.16 24.73
CA LEU A 79 25.77 8.33 26.20
C LEU A 79 25.50 9.86 26.45
N HIS A 80 25.01 10.37 27.57
CA HIS A 80 25.66 10.42 28.89
C HIS A 80 24.66 10.94 29.93
N SER A 81 24.69 10.31 31.09
CA SER A 81 24.22 10.87 32.36
C SER A 81 25.17 11.97 32.81
N ASN A 82 24.66 13.15 33.13
CA ASN A 82 24.89 13.89 34.38
C ASN A 82 23.87 15.02 34.48
#